data_AF-A0A852TM77-F1
#
_entry.id   AF-A0A852TM77-F1
#
_cell.length_a   1.000
_cell.length_b   1.000
_cell.length_c   1.000
_cell.angle_alpha   90.00
_cell.angle_beta   90.00
_cell.angle_gamma   90.00
#
_symmetry.space_group_name_H-M   'P 1'
#
loop_
_entity.id
_entity.type
_entity.pdbx_description
1 polymer ?
#
loop_
_entity_poly.entity_id
_entity_poly.type
_entity_poly.pdbx_seq_one_letter_code
_entity_poly.pdbx_strand_id
1 'polypeptide(L)'
;MGFNHYIKLNERDNVAITVSAISSGTIVLDGICANEDIPQGHKIALRYLSAGEAIIRYGVTLGYALDPIKKGDWINEHMPQPPSPPSLDEMDFAVNIKTNLPEAPIKTFEGYPNPSGGYAGTRNILGIVTTVQCVTGI
;
A
#
# COMPACT_ATOMS: atom_id res chain seq x y z
N MET A 1 -5.92 -23.04 13.12
CA MET A 1 -5.39 -21.69 12.82
C MET A 1 -6.59 -20.81 12.50
N GLY A 2 -6.90 -19.84 13.36
CA GLY A 2 -8.04 -18.94 13.13
C GLY A 2 -7.79 -18.06 11.90
N PHE A 3 -8.84 -17.74 11.15
CA PHE A 3 -8.75 -16.74 10.09
C PHE A 3 -8.45 -15.39 10.73
N ASN A 4 -7.37 -14.72 10.28
CA ASN A 4 -7.11 -13.35 10.69
C ASN A 4 -8.16 -12.44 10.08
N HIS A 5 -8.97 -11.79 10.91
CA HIS A 5 -10.02 -10.87 10.49
C HIS A 5 -9.50 -9.50 10.03
N TYR A 6 -8.19 -9.28 10.12
CA TYR A 6 -7.56 -7.99 9.80
C TYR A 6 -6.15 -8.12 9.23
N ILE A 7 -5.66 -7.03 8.64
CA ILE A 7 -4.29 -6.84 8.17
C ILE A 7 -3.74 -5.54 8.78
N LYS A 8 -2.65 -5.66 9.54
CA LYS A 8 -1.80 -4.55 10.01
C LYS A 8 -0.46 -4.64 9.30
N LEU A 9 -0.02 -3.59 8.61
CA LEU A 9 1.13 -3.65 7.70
C LEU A 9 2.44 -3.20 8.33
N ASN A 10 2.38 -2.24 9.25
CA ASN A 10 3.53 -1.74 9.96
C ASN A 10 3.26 -1.73 11.46
N GLU A 11 4.29 -1.97 12.28
CA GLU A 11 4.16 -1.95 13.75
C GLU A 11 3.65 -0.60 14.28
N ARG A 12 4.03 0.50 13.61
CA ARG A 12 3.60 1.88 13.94
C ARG A 12 2.14 2.16 13.59
N ASP A 13 1.48 1.29 12.85
CA ASP A 13 0.08 1.50 12.46
C ASP A 13 -0.82 1.50 13.71
N ASN A 14 -1.69 2.50 13.79
CA ASN A 14 -2.74 2.60 14.82
C ASN A 14 -4.13 2.23 14.27
N VAL A 15 -4.18 1.76 13.03
CA VAL A 15 -5.37 1.19 12.38
C VAL A 15 -5.00 -0.14 11.72
N ALA A 16 -6.01 -0.97 11.48
CA ALA A 16 -5.89 -2.17 10.64
C ALA A 16 -7.02 -2.20 9.61
N ILE A 17 -6.84 -3.00 8.56
CA ILE A 17 -7.88 -3.23 7.54
C ILE A 17 -8.59 -4.53 7.81
N THR A 18 -9.92 -4.54 7.82
CA THR A 18 -10.72 -5.75 7.95
C THR A 18 -10.67 -6.57 6.65
N VAL A 19 -10.44 -7.89 6.74
CA VAL A 19 -10.40 -8.78 5.55
C VAL A 19 -11.77 -9.35 5.19
N SER A 20 -12.74 -9.23 6.10
CA SER A 20 -14.15 -9.56 5.93
C SER A 20 -15.00 -8.46 6.52
N ALA A 21 -16.31 -8.46 6.25
CA ALA A 21 -17.22 -7.67 7.06
C ALA A 21 -17.15 -8.15 8.51
N ILE A 22 -17.23 -7.21 9.45
CA ILE A 22 -17.18 -7.47 10.89
C ILE A 22 -18.46 -6.91 11.50
N SER A 23 -19.21 -7.74 12.22
CA SER A 23 -20.37 -7.27 12.97
C SER A 23 -19.94 -6.60 14.29
N SER A 24 -20.72 -5.62 14.74
CA SER A 24 -20.56 -5.03 16.07
C SER A 24 -20.49 -6.12 17.16
N GLY A 25 -19.64 -5.91 18.17
CA GLY A 25 -19.39 -6.87 19.25
C GLY A 25 -18.36 -7.95 18.92
N THR A 26 -17.90 -8.05 17.67
CA THR A 26 -16.90 -9.05 17.26
C THR A 26 -15.51 -8.66 17.76
N ILE A 27 -14.80 -9.61 18.37
CA ILE A 27 -13.39 -9.43 18.75
C ILE A 27 -12.52 -9.66 17.50
N VAL A 28 -11.85 -8.61 17.04
CA VAL A 28 -11.06 -8.62 15.79
C VAL A 28 -9.59 -8.97 16.04
N LEU A 29 -9.04 -8.55 17.18
CA LEU A 29 -7.66 -8.77 17.63
C LEU A 29 -7.65 -8.72 19.16
N ASP A 30 -6.87 -9.53 19.86
CA ASP A 30 -6.58 -9.47 21.30
C ASP A 30 -7.16 -8.24 22.07
N GLY A 31 -8.43 -8.35 22.48
CA GLY A 31 -9.14 -7.31 23.26
C GLY A 31 -9.56 -6.05 22.49
N ILE A 32 -9.65 -6.09 21.16
CA ILE A 32 -10.23 -5.08 20.27
C ILE A 32 -11.56 -5.60 19.78
N CYS A 33 -12.63 -5.00 20.29
CA CYS A 33 -14.00 -5.29 19.90
C CYS A 33 -14.47 -4.25 18.88
N ALA A 34 -15.15 -4.67 17.81
CA ALA A 34 -15.78 -3.73 16.89
C ALA A 34 -16.97 -3.05 17.58
N ASN A 35 -16.97 -1.71 17.62
CA ASN A 35 -18.06 -0.97 18.26
C ASN A 35 -19.30 -0.86 17.33
N GLU A 36 -19.10 -1.01 16.04
CA GLU A 36 -20.11 -0.95 14.99
C GLU A 36 -19.82 -1.97 13.88
N ASP A 37 -20.75 -2.12 12.95
CA ASP A 37 -20.54 -2.96 11.77
C ASP A 37 -19.49 -2.31 10.85
N ILE A 38 -18.43 -3.06 10.53
CA ILE A 38 -17.32 -2.59 9.70
C ILE A 38 -17.35 -3.34 8.37
N PRO A 39 -17.54 -2.66 7.22
CA PRO A 39 -17.49 -3.33 5.93
C PRO A 39 -16.10 -3.91 5.64
N GLN A 40 -16.05 -4.93 4.78
CA GLN A 40 -14.80 -5.51 4.33
C GLN A 40 -13.90 -4.45 3.67
N GLY A 41 -12.60 -4.45 3.97
CA GLY A 41 -11.63 -3.54 3.38
C GLY A 41 -11.57 -2.17 4.05
N HIS A 42 -12.38 -1.93 5.09
CA HIS A 42 -12.37 -0.68 5.84
C HIS A 42 -11.44 -0.75 7.07
N LYS A 43 -11.21 0.42 7.67
CA LYS A 43 -10.28 0.60 8.78
C LYS A 43 -10.97 0.40 10.12
N ILE A 44 -10.34 -0.34 11.02
CA ILE A 44 -10.68 -0.40 12.44
C ILE A 44 -9.58 0.29 13.26
N ALA A 45 -9.96 1.09 14.26
CA ALA A 45 -9.02 1.74 15.17
C ALA A 45 -8.41 0.71 16.16
N LEU A 46 -7.09 0.61 16.20
CA LEU A 46 -6.39 -0.34 17.10
C LEU A 46 -6.21 0.21 18.53
N ARG A 47 -6.39 1.51 18.71
CA ARG A 47 -6.33 2.22 19.99
C ARG A 47 -7.21 3.46 19.93
N TYR A 48 -7.40 4.11 21.08
CA TYR A 48 -8.00 5.43 21.13
C TYR A 48 -7.12 6.46 20.42
N LEU A 49 -7.73 7.37 19.68
CA LEU A 49 -7.13 8.52 19.01
C LEU A 49 -7.87 9.77 19.45
N SER A 50 -7.14 10.79 19.91
CA SER A 50 -7.72 12.10 20.22
C SER A 50 -8.04 12.87 18.93
N ALA A 51 -8.90 13.88 19.00
CA ALA A 51 -9.03 14.83 17.90
C ALA A 51 -7.68 15.50 17.59
N GLY A 52 -7.38 15.67 16.31
CA GLY A 52 -6.09 16.13 15.80
C GLY A 52 -4.97 15.08 15.83
N GLU A 53 -5.21 13.88 16.34
CA GLU A 53 -4.18 12.84 16.39
C GLU A 53 -3.99 12.16 15.03
N ALA A 54 -2.75 11.82 14.71
CA ALA A 54 -2.40 11.19 13.43
C ALA A 54 -2.99 9.77 13.32
N ILE A 55 -3.68 9.51 12.21
CA ILE A 55 -4.07 8.17 11.77
C ILE A 55 -2.93 7.62 10.91
N ILE A 56 -2.31 6.52 11.36
CA ILE A 56 -1.09 5.96 10.79
C ILE A 56 -1.36 4.59 10.18
N ARG A 57 -1.05 4.45 8.89
CA ARG A 57 -1.09 3.18 8.14
C ARG A 57 0.13 3.11 7.24
N TYR A 58 0.68 1.91 6.99
CA TYR A 58 1.95 1.73 6.28
C TYR A 58 3.15 2.39 6.98
N GLY A 59 3.00 2.75 8.26
CA GLY A 59 3.98 3.53 9.00
C GLY A 59 4.07 5.00 8.58
N VAL A 60 3.06 5.55 7.87
CA VAL A 60 2.98 6.96 7.49
C VAL A 60 1.66 7.56 7.95
N THR A 61 1.64 8.88 8.18
CA THR A 61 0.43 9.62 8.51
C THR A 61 -0.47 9.72 7.28
N LEU A 62 -1.68 9.17 7.36
CA LEU A 62 -2.71 9.30 6.33
C LEU A 62 -3.53 10.58 6.49
N GLY A 63 -3.64 11.07 7.71
CA GLY A 63 -4.49 12.19 8.08
C GLY A 63 -4.59 12.31 9.59
N TYR A 64 -5.37 13.28 10.04
CA TYR A 64 -5.59 13.58 11.45
C TYR A 64 -7.07 13.39 11.77
N ALA A 65 -7.37 12.75 12.90
CA ALA A 65 -8.74 12.52 13.32
C ALA A 65 -9.45 13.87 13.55
N LEU A 66 -10.62 14.10 12.93
CA LEU A 66 -11.40 15.33 13.15
C LEU A 66 -12.01 15.36 14.56
N ASP A 67 -12.46 14.20 15.02
CA ASP A 67 -13.06 13.97 16.34
C ASP A 67 -12.34 12.81 17.04
N PRO A 68 -12.51 12.64 18.37
CA PRO A 68 -11.95 11.48 19.05
C PRO A 68 -12.50 10.15 18.50
N ILE A 69 -11.61 9.19 18.25
CA ILE A 69 -11.92 7.86 17.73
C ILE A 69 -11.59 6.83 18.80
N LYS A 70 -12.57 6.02 19.21
CA LYS A 70 -12.34 4.97 20.20
C LYS A 70 -11.66 3.77 19.58
N LYS A 71 -10.94 3.03 20.42
CA LYS A 71 -10.44 1.71 20.06
C LYS A 71 -11.62 0.84 19.62
N GLY A 72 -11.53 0.23 18.44
CA GLY A 72 -12.58 -0.60 17.88
C GLY A 72 -13.57 0.10 16.95
N ASP A 73 -13.50 1.42 16.82
CA ASP A 73 -14.38 2.17 15.91
C ASP A 73 -14.03 1.92 14.45
N TRP A 74 -15.05 2.00 13.59
CA TRP A 74 -14.88 2.08 12.15
C TRP A 74 -14.32 3.45 11.78
N ILE A 75 -13.26 3.49 10.96
CA ILE A 75 -12.74 4.74 10.40
C ILE A 75 -13.05 4.80 8.90
N ASN A 76 -14.05 5.59 8.54
CA ASN A 76 -14.40 5.90 7.15
C ASN A 76 -13.64 7.15 6.63
N GLU A 77 -13.95 7.57 5.41
CA GLU A 77 -13.32 8.68 4.68
C GLU A 77 -13.67 10.06 5.23
N HIS A 78 -14.74 10.19 6.02
CA HIS A 78 -15.21 11.48 6.54
C HIS A 78 -14.58 11.85 7.89
N MET A 79 -13.93 10.90 8.56
CA MET A 79 -13.34 11.10 9.89
C MET A 79 -11.92 11.67 9.88
N PRO A 80 -11.02 11.34 8.92
CA PRO A 80 -9.72 11.96 8.84
C PRO A 80 -9.72 13.22 7.97
N GLN A 81 -9.05 14.26 8.47
CA GLN A 81 -8.56 15.36 7.65
C GLN A 81 -7.23 14.96 7.00
N PRO A 82 -7.10 14.92 5.66
CA PRO A 82 -5.84 14.66 5.00
C PRO A 82 -4.78 15.73 5.33
N PRO A 83 -3.49 15.37 5.42
CA PRO A 83 -2.44 16.36 5.59
C PRO A 83 -2.35 17.26 4.36
N SER A 84 -1.98 18.53 4.56
CA SER A 84 -1.64 19.40 3.44
C SER A 84 -0.32 18.91 2.83
N PRO A 85 -0.27 18.61 1.52
CA PRO A 85 0.97 18.20 0.89
C PRO A 85 1.97 19.37 0.88
N PRO A 86 3.27 19.13 1.12
CA PRO A 86 4.30 20.15 0.94
C PRO A 86 4.43 20.52 -0.55
N SER A 87 5.04 21.67 -0.83
CA SER A 87 5.41 22.00 -2.23
C SER A 87 6.52 21.08 -2.73
N LEU A 88 6.65 20.94 -4.05
CA LEU A 88 7.72 20.12 -4.65
C LEU A 88 9.12 20.60 -4.25
N ASP A 89 9.30 21.91 -4.06
CA ASP A 89 10.58 22.51 -3.69
C ASP A 89 10.95 22.25 -2.22
N GLU A 90 9.97 21.96 -1.36
CA GLU A 90 10.16 21.64 0.06
C GLU A 90 10.28 20.13 0.32
N MET A 91 10.12 19.28 -0.70
CA MET A 91 10.23 17.84 -0.53
C MET A 91 11.70 17.42 -0.36
N ASP A 92 11.97 16.70 0.72
CA ASP A 92 13.26 16.03 0.89
C ASP A 92 13.45 14.96 -0.19
N PHE A 93 14.60 14.99 -0.86
CA PHE A 93 15.00 13.99 -1.84
C PHE A 93 16.17 13.15 -1.33
N ALA A 94 16.39 11.98 -1.92
CA ALA A 94 17.48 11.07 -1.56
C ALA A 94 17.48 10.64 -0.07
N VAL A 95 16.33 10.67 0.59
CA VAL A 95 16.15 10.19 1.97
C VAL A 95 15.84 8.69 2.02
N ASN A 96 16.18 8.03 3.14
CA ASN A 96 15.91 6.60 3.39
C ASN A 96 16.44 5.63 2.30
N ILE A 97 17.56 5.97 1.66
CA ILE A 97 18.17 5.11 0.64
C ILE A 97 18.61 3.79 1.27
N LYS A 98 18.00 2.68 0.82
CA LYS A 98 18.42 1.33 1.16
C LYS A 98 19.37 0.81 0.10
N THR A 99 20.66 0.77 0.41
CA THR A 99 21.71 0.25 -0.50
C THR A 99 22.02 -1.22 -0.26
N ASN A 100 21.82 -1.70 0.95
CA ASN A 100 22.01 -3.11 1.29
C ASN A 100 20.72 -3.89 0.95
N LEU A 101 20.67 -4.45 -0.26
CA LEU A 101 19.57 -5.28 -0.73
C LEU A 101 19.95 -6.76 -0.68
N PRO A 102 19.00 -7.67 -0.40
CA PRO A 102 19.27 -9.09 -0.49
C PRO A 102 19.66 -9.46 -1.92
N GLU A 103 20.59 -10.40 -2.06
CA GLU A 103 20.91 -10.93 -3.37
C GLU A 103 19.75 -11.76 -3.92
N ALA A 104 19.45 -11.58 -5.20
CA ALA A 104 18.47 -12.41 -5.89
C ALA A 104 18.96 -13.87 -5.88
N PRO A 105 18.13 -14.83 -5.40
CA PRO A 105 18.52 -16.24 -5.35
C PRO A 105 18.65 -16.87 -6.75
N ILE A 106 18.00 -16.26 -7.75
CA ILE A 106 18.03 -16.69 -9.15
C ILE A 106 18.43 -15.48 -9.98
N LYS A 107 19.51 -15.63 -10.76
CA LYS A 107 20.07 -14.59 -11.64
C LYS A 107 20.03 -14.98 -13.12
N THR A 108 19.39 -16.09 -13.44
CA THR A 108 19.25 -16.64 -14.80
C THR A 108 17.78 -16.88 -15.13
N PHE A 109 17.46 -16.88 -16.41
CA PHE A 109 16.16 -17.26 -16.92
C PHE A 109 16.34 -17.86 -18.33
N GLU A 110 15.41 -18.71 -18.74
CA GLU A 110 15.37 -19.24 -20.11
C GLU A 110 14.90 -18.12 -21.05
N GLY A 111 15.79 -17.66 -21.92
CA GLY A 111 15.54 -16.52 -22.80
C GLY A 111 16.22 -16.66 -24.15
N TYR A 112 15.95 -15.70 -25.03
CA TYR A 112 16.57 -15.61 -26.35
C TYR A 112 17.82 -14.72 -26.25
N PRO A 113 19.04 -15.28 -26.32
CA PRO A 113 20.25 -14.48 -26.23
C PRO A 113 20.32 -13.50 -27.41
N ASN A 114 20.70 -12.25 -27.13
CA ASN A 114 20.98 -11.29 -28.19
C ASN A 114 22.34 -11.66 -28.83
N PRO A 115 22.39 -12.00 -30.13
CA PRO A 115 23.64 -12.39 -30.80
C PRO A 115 24.73 -11.31 -30.74
N SER A 116 24.35 -10.03 -30.68
CA SER A 116 25.27 -8.89 -30.60
C SER A 116 25.69 -8.53 -29.17
N GLY A 117 25.32 -9.35 -28.18
CA GLY A 117 25.49 -9.06 -26.75
C GLY A 117 24.42 -8.12 -26.19
N GLY A 118 24.48 -7.84 -24.88
CA GLY A 118 23.49 -7.02 -24.17
C GLY A 118 22.33 -7.83 -23.59
N TYR A 119 21.15 -7.21 -23.45
CA TYR A 119 19.99 -7.82 -22.81
C TYR A 119 19.40 -8.97 -23.64
N ALA A 120 19.06 -10.08 -22.98
CA ALA A 120 18.34 -11.19 -23.58
C ALA A 120 16.82 -10.90 -23.68
N GLY A 121 16.18 -11.43 -24.72
CA GLY A 121 14.74 -11.31 -24.94
C GLY A 121 13.94 -12.38 -24.19
N THR A 122 12.71 -12.05 -23.77
CA THR A 122 11.76 -13.00 -23.15
C THR A 122 10.80 -13.62 -24.17
N ARG A 123 10.81 -13.12 -25.41
CA ARG A 123 10.02 -13.57 -26.55
C ARG A 123 10.87 -13.46 -27.82
N ASN A 124 10.61 -14.32 -28.80
CA ASN A 124 11.21 -14.24 -30.13
C ASN A 124 10.17 -13.69 -31.11
N ILE A 125 10.25 -12.39 -31.39
CA ILE A 125 9.24 -11.65 -32.17
C ILE A 125 9.89 -11.13 -33.45
N LEU A 126 9.16 -11.23 -34.56
CA LEU A 126 9.48 -10.55 -35.81
C LEU A 126 8.95 -9.11 -35.74
N GLY A 127 9.85 -8.13 -35.58
CA GLY A 127 9.51 -6.70 -35.64
C GLY A 127 9.63 -6.17 -37.07
N ILE A 128 8.52 -5.69 -37.63
CA ILE A 128 8.50 -5.01 -38.93
C ILE A 128 8.19 -3.53 -38.66
N VAL A 129 9.09 -2.63 -39.05
CA VAL A 129 8.93 -1.18 -38.90
C VAL A 129 9.17 -0.50 -40.24
N THR A 130 8.33 0.49 -40.56
CA THR A 130 8.52 1.35 -41.73
C THR A 130 9.25 2.62 -41.33
N THR A 131 10.09 3.14 -42.22
CA THR A 131 10.74 4.44 -41.99
C THR A 131 9.73 5.57 -42.23
N VAL A 132 9.95 6.71 -41.57
CA VAL A 132 9.01 7.86 -41.52
C VAL A 132 8.64 8.46 -42.90
N GLN A 133 9.26 8.02 -44.00
CA GLN A 133 9.05 8.55 -45.36
C GLN A 133 8.25 7.62 -46.29
N CYS A 134 7.76 6.48 -45.81
CA CYS A 134 6.85 5.62 -46.56
C CYS A 134 5.38 5.90 -46.19
N VAL A 135 4.53 6.02 -47.21
CA VAL A 135 3.07 6.25 -47.06
C VAL A 135 2.38 5.09 -46.33
N THR A 136 1.45 5.44 -45.45
CA THR A 136 0.76 4.57 -44.51
C THR A 136 -0.02 3.44 -45.19
N GLY A 137 0.10 2.19 -44.72
CA GLY A 137 -0.75 1.06 -45.18
C GLY A 137 -0.06 -0.29 -45.39
N ILE A 138 1.22 -0.44 -45.02
CA ILE A 138 1.91 -1.73 -44.88
C ILE A 138 1.91 -2.11 -43.40
#